data_AF-A0A4Y7PEJ7-F1
#
_entry.id   AF-A0A4Y7PEJ7-F1
#
_cell.length_a   1.000
_cell.length_b   1.000
_cell.length_c   1.000
_cell.angle_alpha   90.00
_cell.angle_beta   90.00
_cell.angle_gamma   90.00
#
_symmetry.space_group_name_H-M   'P 1'
#
loop_
_entity.id
_entity.type
_entity.pdbx_description
1 polymer ?
#
loop_
_entity_poly.entity_id
_entity_poly.type
_entity_poly.pdbx_seq_one_letter_code
_entity_poly.pdbx_strand_id
1 'polypeptide(L)'
;MNPDHQEIMDEFGLTYFPRLRQIFHKYHSITKSSQWNMPLLSQYGGYCIPFPLGAPFPFLCQLTCVELCFEDYNSFDMSSLAQTLHGMANLRCVTLEFGNDEDGDVDVVEWPLSTPEPEPHSFHVDSLKITLRDYVGDDFVDSLYGILTYLTASVVDVSLLSYGHPDDLLTHAEFPYGSTMRLRTRLPCSLGYVLEELLANCPIVCSVRFEMTPFDRETYILPKWSHSTSLRHLRFHDCVKLDETHIETLARDVLSREDFRSLEVIACHKISEEFLMNLQDELGERLIWSL
;
A
#
# COMPACT_ATOMS: atom_id res chain seq x y z
N MET A 1 22.79 8.09 -4.15
CA MET A 1 24.09 8.80 -4.31
C MET A 1 25.15 7.75 -4.63
N ASN A 2 26.05 7.98 -5.59
CA ASN A 2 27.13 7.03 -5.93
C ASN A 2 28.11 6.94 -4.73
N PRO A 3 28.55 5.74 -4.29
CA PRO A 3 29.56 5.58 -3.23
C PRO A 3 30.80 6.46 -3.45
N ASP A 4 31.27 6.60 -4.68
CA ASP A 4 32.43 7.44 -5.02
C ASP A 4 32.21 8.90 -4.61
N HIS A 5 30.97 9.40 -4.73
CA HIS A 5 30.64 10.77 -4.33
C HIS A 5 30.56 10.92 -2.81
N GLN A 6 30.22 9.86 -2.08
CA GLN A 6 30.10 9.90 -0.62
C GLN A 6 31.49 9.91 0.02
N GLU A 7 32.41 9.11 -0.51
CA GLU A 7 33.82 9.14 -0.12
C GLU A 7 34.47 10.49 -0.43
N ILE A 8 34.18 11.08 -1.58
CA ILE A 8 34.62 12.45 -1.91
C ILE A 8 34.06 13.45 -0.90
N MET A 9 32.74 13.43 -0.61
CA MET A 9 32.16 14.37 0.35
C MET A 9 32.78 14.25 1.75
N ASP A 10 33.04 13.02 2.19
CA ASP A 10 33.72 12.74 3.45
C ASP A 10 35.17 13.27 3.43
N GLU A 11 35.92 13.02 2.35
CA GLU A 11 37.30 13.49 2.15
C GLU A 11 37.38 15.02 2.23
N PHE A 12 36.38 15.71 1.68
CA PHE A 12 36.27 17.17 1.71
C PHE A 12 35.58 17.71 2.97
N GLY A 13 35.18 16.87 3.92
CA GLY A 13 34.50 17.28 5.15
C GLY A 13 33.16 17.99 4.92
N LEU A 14 32.48 17.68 3.82
CA LEU A 14 31.19 18.27 3.44
C LEU A 14 30.08 17.66 4.29
N THR A 15 29.80 18.27 5.44
CA THR A 15 28.80 17.80 6.40
C THR A 15 27.61 18.74 6.55
N TYR A 16 27.61 19.92 5.90
CA TYR A 16 26.58 20.94 6.06
C TYR A 16 25.82 21.21 4.76
N PHE A 17 24.54 20.85 4.73
CA PHE A 17 23.67 21.01 3.57
C PHE A 17 22.37 21.75 3.93
N PRO A 18 22.44 23.08 4.14
CA PRO A 18 21.33 23.86 4.70
C PRO A 18 20.09 23.94 3.80
N ARG A 19 20.23 23.63 2.52
CA ARG A 19 19.15 23.72 1.51
C ARG A 19 18.72 22.37 0.97
N LEU A 20 19.34 21.28 1.43
CA LEU A 20 19.02 19.94 0.96
C LEU A 20 17.66 19.52 1.52
N ARG A 21 16.75 19.15 0.62
CA ARG A 21 15.36 18.79 0.94
C ARG A 21 15.06 17.32 0.73
N GLN A 22 15.85 16.66 -0.12
CA GLN A 22 15.67 15.28 -0.49
C GLN A 22 17.03 14.60 -0.57
N ILE A 23 17.11 13.39 -0.04
CA ILE A 23 18.23 12.48 -0.26
C ILE A 23 17.71 11.15 -0.79
N PHE A 24 18.50 10.53 -1.65
CA PHE A 24 18.24 9.18 -2.15
C PHE A 24 19.53 8.36 -2.03
N HIS A 25 19.46 7.24 -1.32
CA HIS A 25 20.56 6.31 -1.17
C HIS A 25 20.29 5.01 -1.94
N LYS A 26 21.34 4.42 -2.50
CA LYS A 26 21.29 3.14 -3.22
C LYS A 26 22.39 2.24 -2.67
N TYR A 27 22.06 1.00 -2.27
CA TYR A 27 23.00 -0.07 -1.84
C TYR A 27 23.89 0.18 -0.61
N HIS A 28 23.99 1.42 -0.10
CA HIS A 28 24.96 1.78 0.93
C HIS A 28 24.30 2.36 2.18
N SER A 29 24.86 1.97 3.34
CA SER A 29 24.36 2.32 4.66
C SER A 29 24.32 3.82 4.93
N ILE A 30 23.25 4.26 5.59
CA ILE A 30 22.97 5.64 6.04
C ILE A 30 23.94 6.09 7.15
N THR A 31 24.71 5.18 7.75
CA THR A 31 25.54 5.44 8.95
C THR A 31 26.51 6.61 8.83
N LYS A 32 26.90 7.00 7.61
CA LYS A 32 27.71 8.21 7.39
C LYS A 32 26.88 9.47 7.15
N SER A 33 25.75 9.38 6.44
CA SER A 33 24.87 10.54 6.20
C SER A 33 24.10 10.97 7.45
N SER A 34 24.01 10.12 8.48
CA SER A 34 23.47 10.49 9.80
C SER A 34 24.25 11.63 10.49
N GLN A 35 25.50 11.87 10.07
CA GLN A 35 26.34 12.95 10.59
C GLN A 35 26.13 14.28 9.84
N TRP A 36 25.40 14.27 8.72
CA TRP A 36 25.17 15.47 7.94
C TRP A 36 24.11 16.35 8.60
N ASN A 37 24.41 17.65 8.71
CA ASN A 37 23.47 18.66 9.15
C ASN A 37 22.63 19.14 7.95
N MET A 38 21.39 18.66 7.91
CA MET A 38 20.45 18.86 6.81
C MET A 38 19.10 19.38 7.35
N PRO A 39 19.04 20.63 7.85
CA PRO A 39 17.90 21.13 8.63
C PRO A 39 16.59 21.26 7.83
N LEU A 40 16.66 21.23 6.49
CA LEU A 40 15.49 21.29 5.60
C LEU A 40 15.16 19.95 4.93
N LEU A 41 15.80 18.86 5.34
CA LEU A 41 15.51 17.54 4.79
C LEU A 41 14.09 17.11 5.17
N SER A 42 13.26 16.93 4.17
CA SER A 42 11.86 16.51 4.32
C SER A 42 11.57 15.19 3.62
N GLN A 43 12.42 14.76 2.70
CA GLN A 43 12.20 13.59 1.87
C GLN A 43 13.40 12.65 1.93
N TYR A 44 13.12 11.36 2.15
CA TYR A 44 14.12 10.31 2.15
C TYR A 44 13.73 9.21 1.17
N GLY A 45 14.67 8.85 0.31
CA GLY A 45 14.57 7.72 -0.61
C GLY A 45 15.67 6.70 -0.33
N GLY A 46 15.36 5.41 -0.42
CA GLY A 46 16.31 4.34 -0.22
C GLY A 46 16.03 3.15 -1.12
N TYR A 47 17.08 2.52 -1.63
CA TYR A 47 17.01 1.25 -2.35
C TYR A 47 17.97 0.24 -1.73
N CYS A 48 17.41 -0.86 -1.21
CA CYS A 48 18.06 -1.95 -0.46
C CYS A 48 18.89 -1.43 0.71
N ILE A 49 18.34 -0.51 1.50
CA ILE A 49 19.05 0.09 2.64
C ILE A 49 18.28 -0.15 3.92
N PRO A 50 18.78 -1.03 4.80
CA PRO A 50 18.21 -1.16 6.12
C PRO A 50 18.56 0.08 6.96
N PHE A 51 17.65 0.46 7.85
CA PHE A 51 17.94 1.40 8.93
C PHE A 51 18.50 0.60 10.10
N PRO A 52 19.81 0.64 10.37
CA PRO A 52 20.38 -0.16 11.45
C PRO A 52 19.71 0.14 12.80
N LEU A 53 19.29 -0.92 13.50
CA LEU A 53 18.80 -0.88 14.88
C LEU A 53 19.72 -0.06 15.78
N GLY A 54 19.12 0.84 16.55
CA GLY A 54 19.83 1.65 17.55
C GLY A 54 20.73 2.75 17.00
N ALA A 55 20.80 2.95 15.68
CA ALA A 55 21.53 4.08 15.12
C ALA A 55 20.71 5.38 15.25
N PRO A 56 21.26 6.46 15.83
CA PRO A 56 20.56 7.73 15.90
C PRO A 56 20.52 8.37 14.51
N PHE A 57 19.32 8.61 14.01
CA PHE A 57 19.08 9.39 12.79
C PHE A 57 18.43 10.71 13.18
N PRO A 58 19.23 11.78 13.40
CA PRO A 58 18.72 13.04 13.96
C PRO A 58 17.68 13.72 13.07
N PHE A 59 17.62 13.34 11.79
CA PHE A 59 16.70 13.89 10.80
C PHE A 59 15.39 13.09 10.66
N LEU A 60 15.15 11.97 11.35
CA LEU A 60 13.90 11.22 11.15
C LEU A 60 12.67 12.05 11.49
N CYS A 61 12.75 12.81 12.58
CA CYS A 61 11.64 13.62 13.05
C CYS A 61 11.25 14.74 12.09
N GLN A 62 12.09 15.14 11.14
CA GLN A 62 11.79 16.17 10.14
C GLN A 62 11.31 15.60 8.79
N LEU A 63 11.39 14.28 8.59
CA LEU A 63 10.93 13.65 7.36
C LEU A 63 9.40 13.70 7.29
N THR A 64 8.91 14.12 6.13
CA THR A 64 7.48 14.12 5.78
C THR A 64 7.17 13.07 4.72
N CYS A 65 8.14 12.69 3.89
CA CYS A 65 7.95 11.67 2.87
C CYS A 65 9.10 10.66 2.87
N VAL A 66 8.76 9.38 2.81
CA VAL A 66 9.72 8.28 2.75
C VAL A 66 9.35 7.32 1.64
N GLU A 67 10.33 7.00 0.81
CA GLU A 67 10.24 6.03 -0.28
C GLU A 67 11.35 4.99 -0.12
N LEU A 68 10.98 3.76 0.19
CA LEU A 68 11.90 2.66 0.41
C LEU A 68 11.57 1.54 -0.56
N CYS A 69 12.59 1.07 -1.27
CA CYS A 69 12.52 -0.09 -2.13
C CYS A 69 13.52 -1.14 -1.63
N PHE A 70 13.09 -2.38 -1.52
CA PHE A 70 13.89 -3.51 -1.08
C PHE A 70 13.76 -4.62 -2.10
N GLU A 71 14.88 -5.03 -2.68
CA GLU A 71 14.98 -6.10 -3.68
C GLU A 71 16.10 -7.06 -3.27
N ASP A 72 15.94 -8.35 -3.58
CA ASP A 72 16.93 -9.44 -3.45
C ASP A 72 17.54 -9.60 -2.05
N TYR A 73 16.70 -9.75 -1.02
CA TYR A 73 17.12 -9.91 0.37
C TYR A 73 16.81 -11.31 0.90
N ASN A 74 17.84 -12.00 1.42
CA ASN A 74 17.68 -13.32 2.05
C ASN A 74 16.94 -13.26 3.40
N SER A 75 17.00 -12.10 4.06
CA SER A 75 16.37 -11.87 5.36
C SER A 75 16.03 -10.39 5.50
N PHE A 76 14.94 -10.07 6.19
CA PHE A 76 14.51 -8.69 6.41
C PHE A 76 14.26 -8.40 7.90
N ASP A 77 14.83 -7.31 8.38
CA ASP A 77 14.65 -6.84 9.75
C ASP A 77 13.42 -5.92 9.85
N MET A 78 12.28 -6.52 10.18
CA MET A 78 11.02 -5.79 10.35
C MET A 78 11.08 -4.82 11.52
N SER A 79 11.82 -5.14 12.57
CA SER A 79 11.95 -4.30 13.76
C SER A 79 12.73 -3.01 13.48
N SER A 80 13.75 -3.08 12.64
CA SER A 80 14.46 -1.91 12.10
C SER A 80 13.51 -0.95 11.38
N LEU A 81 12.65 -1.49 10.51
CA LEU A 81 11.68 -0.71 9.75
C LEU A 81 10.64 -0.07 10.69
N ALA A 82 10.08 -0.86 11.61
CA ALA A 82 9.11 -0.38 12.60
C ALA A 82 9.65 0.79 13.42
N GLN A 83 10.82 0.62 14.05
CA GLN A 83 11.45 1.67 14.87
C GLN A 83 11.73 2.94 14.07
N THR A 84 12.15 2.77 12.81
CA THR A 84 12.42 3.87 11.90
C THR A 84 11.16 4.67 11.59
N LEU A 85 10.08 3.98 11.22
CA LEU A 85 8.80 4.61 10.93
C LEU A 85 8.22 5.30 12.18
N HIS A 86 8.29 4.65 13.36
CA HIS A 86 7.88 5.24 14.64
C HIS A 86 8.66 6.52 15.00
N GLY A 87 9.92 6.62 14.58
CA GLY A 87 10.76 7.80 14.78
C GLY A 87 10.40 9.01 13.91
N MET A 88 9.57 8.83 12.88
CA MET A 88 9.20 9.88 11.92
C MET A 88 7.92 10.61 12.34
N ALA A 89 8.02 11.44 13.37
CA ALA A 89 6.86 12.12 13.97
C ALA A 89 6.12 13.10 13.02
N ASN A 90 6.68 13.46 11.87
CA ASN A 90 6.08 14.36 10.88
C ASN A 90 5.75 13.67 9.55
N LEU A 91 5.74 12.34 9.53
CA LEU A 91 5.49 11.54 8.33
C LEU A 91 4.11 11.83 7.75
N ARG A 92 4.03 11.97 6.43
CA ARG A 92 2.81 12.22 5.66
C ARG A 92 2.68 11.28 4.47
N CYS A 93 3.79 10.91 3.84
CA CYS A 93 3.79 10.02 2.71
C CYS A 93 4.75 8.86 2.97
N VAL A 94 4.26 7.64 2.81
CA VAL A 94 5.04 6.42 2.93
C VAL A 94 4.89 5.63 1.64
N THR A 95 6.00 5.24 1.03
CA THR A 95 6.05 4.33 -0.10
C THR A 95 7.01 3.22 0.24
N LEU A 96 6.50 1.99 0.28
CA LEU A 96 7.27 0.79 0.52
C LEU A 96 7.13 -0.12 -0.69
N GLU A 97 8.25 -0.55 -1.23
CA GLU A 97 8.34 -1.50 -2.32
C GLU A 97 9.23 -2.66 -1.91
N PHE A 98 8.74 -3.87 -2.13
CA PHE A 98 9.40 -5.11 -1.79
C PHE A 98 9.36 -6.03 -3.01
N GLY A 99 10.48 -6.66 -3.33
CA GLY A 99 10.59 -7.67 -4.38
C GLY A 99 11.66 -8.69 -4.02
N ASN A 100 11.44 -9.94 -4.43
CA ASN A 100 12.43 -11.00 -4.28
C ASN A 100 12.47 -11.80 -5.59
N ASP A 101 13.61 -11.75 -6.30
CA ASP A 101 13.78 -12.52 -7.54
C ASP A 101 13.94 -14.02 -7.28
N GLU A 102 14.31 -14.42 -6.05
CA GLU A 102 14.42 -15.82 -5.66
C GLU A 102 13.08 -16.36 -5.13
N ASP A 103 12.69 -17.57 -5.57
CA ASP A 103 11.49 -18.31 -5.11
C ASP A 103 11.56 -18.75 -3.62
N GLY A 104 12.45 -18.14 -2.83
CA GLY A 104 12.64 -18.45 -1.41
C GLY A 104 11.81 -17.54 -0.52
N ASP A 105 11.26 -18.11 0.56
CA ASP A 105 10.73 -17.31 1.65
C ASP A 105 11.83 -16.41 2.22
N VAL A 106 11.46 -15.16 2.49
CA VAL A 106 12.35 -14.24 3.19
C VAL A 106 12.27 -14.57 4.68
N ASP A 107 13.42 -14.84 5.30
CA ASP A 107 13.50 -14.93 6.75
C ASP A 107 13.16 -13.57 7.39
N VAL A 108 12.01 -13.49 8.06
CA VAL A 108 11.63 -12.32 8.86
C VAL A 108 12.38 -12.38 10.18
N VAL A 109 13.19 -11.36 10.46
CA VAL A 109 13.91 -11.23 11.72
C VAL A 109 13.19 -10.22 12.58
N GLU A 110 12.58 -10.70 13.67
CA GLU A 110 11.95 -9.87 14.69
C GLU A 110 12.82 -9.78 15.93
N TRP A 111 13.11 -8.54 16.33
CA TRP A 111 13.77 -8.21 17.57
C TRP A 111 12.78 -7.56 18.54
N PRO A 112 12.86 -7.84 19.85
CA PRO A 112 12.02 -7.15 20.81
C PRO A 112 12.20 -5.64 20.72
N LEU A 113 11.10 -4.93 20.42
CA LEU A 113 11.10 -3.49 20.31
C LEU A 113 11.49 -2.89 21.67
N SER A 114 12.49 -2.00 21.66
CA SER A 114 12.96 -1.33 22.88
C SER A 114 12.05 -0.20 23.34
N THR A 115 11.09 0.19 22.49
CA THR A 115 10.10 1.24 22.72
C THR A 115 8.71 0.62 22.82
N PRO A 116 7.80 1.18 23.65
CA PRO A 116 6.40 0.75 23.63
C PRO A 116 5.84 0.89 22.21
N GLU A 117 5.11 -0.13 21.76
CA GLU A 117 4.41 -0.08 20.48
C GLU A 117 3.39 1.06 20.51
N PRO A 118 3.34 1.90 19.46
CA PRO A 118 2.30 2.92 19.35
C PRO A 118 0.92 2.27 19.32
N GLU A 119 -0.08 3.00 19.82
CA GLU A 119 -1.46 2.53 19.71
C GLU A 119 -1.85 2.36 18.22
N PRO A 120 -2.60 1.30 17.86
CA PRO A 120 -3.15 1.14 16.53
C PRO A 120 -3.86 2.40 16.03
N HIS A 121 -3.63 2.75 14.77
CA HIS A 121 -4.27 3.86 14.07
C HIS A 121 -4.03 5.25 14.71
N SER A 122 -3.06 5.38 15.61
CA SER A 122 -2.78 6.62 16.35
C SER A 122 -2.10 7.71 15.53
N PHE A 123 -1.49 7.36 14.39
CA PHE A 123 -0.69 8.30 13.60
C PHE A 123 -1.26 8.49 12.19
N HIS A 124 -1.63 9.72 11.85
CA HIS A 124 -2.23 10.03 10.55
C HIS A 124 -1.18 10.31 9.46
N VAL A 125 -1.36 9.71 8.28
CA VAL A 125 -0.59 10.02 7.06
C VAL A 125 -1.51 10.39 5.89
N ASP A 126 -1.03 11.23 4.99
CA ASP A 126 -1.75 11.63 3.79
C ASP A 126 -1.84 10.45 2.80
N SER A 127 -0.76 9.68 2.63
CA SER A 127 -0.71 8.56 1.69
C SER A 127 0.21 7.42 2.15
N LEU A 128 -0.27 6.18 2.02
CA LEU A 128 0.51 4.96 2.20
C LEU A 128 0.46 4.15 0.90
N LYS A 129 1.62 3.89 0.31
CA LYS A 129 1.76 3.04 -0.87
C LYS A 129 2.60 1.81 -0.54
N ILE A 130 2.09 0.64 -0.87
CA ILE A 130 2.75 -0.66 -0.68
C ILE A 130 2.78 -1.36 -2.03
N THR A 131 3.95 -1.82 -2.45
CA THR A 131 4.12 -2.58 -3.68
C THR A 131 4.88 -3.85 -3.36
N LEU A 132 4.23 -5.00 -3.52
CA LEU A 132 4.83 -6.32 -3.37
C LEU A 132 5.04 -6.90 -4.77
N ARG A 133 6.28 -7.19 -5.13
CA ARG A 133 6.68 -7.76 -6.42
C ARG A 133 7.16 -9.19 -6.20
N ASP A 134 7.03 -10.00 -7.25
CA ASP A 134 7.58 -11.36 -7.31
C ASP A 134 7.13 -12.25 -6.15
N TYR A 135 7.95 -13.00 -5.43
CA TYR A 135 7.44 -13.81 -4.33
C TYR A 135 7.65 -13.12 -2.97
N VAL A 136 6.58 -12.98 -2.19
CA VAL A 136 6.62 -12.46 -0.81
C VAL A 136 5.76 -13.39 0.04
N GLY A 137 6.37 -14.05 1.02
CA GLY A 137 5.67 -15.00 1.88
C GLY A 137 4.64 -14.33 2.80
N ASP A 138 3.63 -15.09 3.20
CA ASP A 138 2.50 -14.62 4.02
C ASP A 138 2.98 -14.04 5.36
N ASP A 139 3.92 -14.72 6.04
CA ASP A 139 4.52 -14.25 7.31
C ASP A 139 5.15 -12.86 7.18
N PHE A 140 5.73 -12.55 6.02
CA PHE A 140 6.31 -11.24 5.74
C PHE A 140 5.23 -10.17 5.60
N VAL A 141 4.12 -10.48 4.93
CA VAL A 141 3.00 -9.55 4.75
C VAL A 141 2.28 -9.31 6.07
N ASP A 142 2.04 -10.35 6.86
CA ASP A 142 1.53 -10.26 8.22
C ASP A 142 2.38 -9.30 9.07
N SER A 143 3.70 -9.52 9.07
CA SER A 143 4.64 -8.70 9.82
C SER A 143 4.65 -7.24 9.32
N LEU A 144 4.63 -7.05 8.00
CA LEU A 144 4.61 -5.72 7.37
C LEU A 144 3.33 -4.96 7.73
N TYR A 145 2.18 -5.61 7.66
CA TYR A 145 0.91 -4.99 8.00
C TYR A 145 0.83 -4.69 9.50
N GLY A 146 1.32 -5.60 10.34
CA GLY A 146 1.45 -5.39 11.78
C GLY A 146 2.22 -4.12 12.16
N ILE A 147 3.37 -3.89 11.53
CA ILE A 147 4.16 -2.68 11.81
C ILE A 147 3.51 -1.40 11.23
N LEU A 148 2.58 -1.53 10.28
CA LEU A 148 1.86 -0.40 9.69
C LEU A 148 0.53 -0.12 10.39
N THR A 149 0.06 -1.00 11.28
CA THR A 149 -1.21 -0.90 12.00
C THR A 149 -1.35 0.39 12.80
N TYR A 150 -0.25 0.99 13.29
CA TYR A 150 -0.30 2.28 13.98
C TYR A 150 -0.65 3.48 13.06
N LEU A 151 -0.54 3.30 11.74
CA LEU A 151 -0.85 4.32 10.76
C LEU A 151 -2.35 4.34 10.41
N THR A 152 -2.87 5.55 10.19
CA THR A 152 -4.14 5.80 9.51
C THR A 152 -3.87 6.65 8.29
N ALA A 153 -4.13 6.11 7.11
CA ALA A 153 -3.91 6.83 5.85
C ALA A 153 -5.20 7.42 5.27
N SER A 154 -5.11 8.63 4.71
CA SER A 154 -6.21 9.16 3.89
C SER A 154 -6.38 8.33 2.61
N VAL A 155 -5.28 7.96 1.96
CA VAL A 155 -5.23 7.09 0.78
C VAL A 155 -4.24 5.95 0.99
N VAL A 156 -4.70 4.71 0.78
CA VAL A 156 -3.87 3.51 0.73
C VAL A 156 -3.82 3.02 -0.72
N ASP A 157 -2.63 2.72 -1.22
CA ASP A 157 -2.39 2.16 -2.55
C ASP A 157 -1.61 0.86 -2.40
N VAL A 158 -2.25 -0.29 -2.64
CA VAL A 158 -1.63 -1.61 -2.54
C VAL A 158 -1.54 -2.22 -3.94
N SER A 159 -0.31 -2.51 -4.36
CA SER A 159 -0.01 -3.20 -5.61
C SER A 159 0.59 -4.57 -5.33
N LEU A 160 -0.18 -5.62 -5.55
CA LEU A 160 0.21 -7.02 -5.45
C LEU A 160 0.63 -7.53 -6.82
N LEU A 161 1.90 -7.33 -7.16
CA LEU A 161 2.52 -7.76 -8.41
C LEU A 161 3.20 -9.13 -8.30
N SER A 162 2.97 -9.80 -7.17
CA SER A 162 3.60 -11.03 -6.76
C SER A 162 3.06 -12.30 -7.45
N TYR A 163 3.85 -13.37 -7.39
CA TYR A 163 3.43 -14.74 -7.67
C TYR A 163 2.90 -15.34 -6.36
N GLY A 164 1.60 -15.65 -6.30
CA GLY A 164 0.92 -16.09 -5.08
C GLY A 164 -0.58 -15.84 -5.21
N HIS A 165 -1.40 -16.49 -4.37
CA HIS A 165 -2.83 -16.17 -4.39
C HIS A 165 -3.01 -14.78 -3.76
N PRO A 166 -3.58 -13.78 -4.46
CA PRO A 166 -3.76 -12.46 -3.86
C PRO A 166 -4.63 -12.51 -2.60
N ASP A 167 -5.54 -13.48 -2.54
CA ASP A 167 -6.41 -13.72 -1.39
C ASP A 167 -5.59 -13.92 -0.11
N ASP A 168 -4.52 -14.71 -0.13
CA ASP A 168 -3.69 -14.95 1.06
C ASP A 168 -3.14 -13.62 1.60
N LEU A 169 -2.56 -12.79 0.72
CA LEU A 169 -1.98 -11.48 1.05
C LEU A 169 -3.02 -10.41 1.46
N LEU A 170 -4.30 -10.64 1.19
CA LEU A 170 -5.40 -9.74 1.50
C LEU A 170 -6.19 -10.17 2.74
N THR A 171 -5.97 -11.40 3.24
CA THR A 171 -6.71 -12.01 4.37
C THR A 171 -6.10 -11.79 5.74
N HIS A 172 -4.97 -11.10 5.77
CA HIS A 172 -4.28 -10.77 7.00
C HIS A 172 -5.11 -9.78 7.83
N ALA A 173 -5.25 -10.09 9.13
CA ALA A 173 -6.17 -9.43 10.04
C ALA A 173 -5.91 -7.92 10.24
N GLU A 174 -4.77 -7.40 9.78
CA GLU A 174 -4.31 -6.04 10.03
C GLU A 174 -4.12 -5.23 8.75
N PHE A 175 -5.07 -5.33 7.81
CA PHE A 175 -5.03 -4.56 6.56
C PHE A 175 -4.73 -3.07 6.81
N PRO A 176 -3.85 -2.43 6.01
CA PRO A 176 -3.49 -1.03 6.24
C PRO A 176 -4.71 -0.12 6.34
N TYR A 177 -4.82 0.65 7.42
CA TYR A 177 -6.04 1.36 7.74
C TYR A 177 -6.19 2.64 6.91
N GLY A 178 -7.29 2.78 6.15
CA GLY A 178 -7.51 4.00 5.38
C GLY A 178 -8.88 4.20 4.76
N SER A 179 -9.23 5.46 4.52
CA SER A 179 -10.57 5.85 4.04
C SER A 179 -10.78 5.62 2.54
N THR A 180 -9.70 5.67 1.76
CA THR A 180 -9.70 5.43 0.32
C THR A 180 -8.65 4.39 0.01
N MET A 181 -9.04 3.31 -0.68
CA MET A 181 -8.14 2.24 -1.05
C MET A 181 -8.05 2.09 -2.56
N ARG A 182 -6.83 1.91 -3.03
CA ARG A 182 -6.51 1.53 -4.41
C ARG A 182 -5.85 0.18 -4.37
N LEU A 183 -6.40 -0.76 -5.11
CA LEU A 183 -5.93 -2.14 -5.16
C LEU A 183 -5.59 -2.47 -6.61
N ARG A 184 -4.39 -3.02 -6.80
CA ARG A 184 -3.93 -3.55 -8.08
C ARG A 184 -3.37 -4.93 -7.83
N THR A 185 -3.86 -5.92 -8.56
CA THR A 185 -3.28 -7.27 -8.52
C THR A 185 -2.80 -7.68 -9.92
N ARG A 186 -1.71 -8.43 -9.98
CA ARG A 186 -1.23 -9.04 -11.24
C ARG A 186 -1.94 -10.36 -11.52
N LEU A 187 -2.17 -11.14 -10.47
CA LEU A 187 -2.84 -12.44 -10.56
C LEU A 187 -4.34 -12.30 -10.34
N PRO A 188 -5.13 -13.20 -10.95
CA PRO A 188 -6.57 -13.22 -10.73
C PRO A 188 -6.94 -13.38 -9.25
N CYS A 189 -8.02 -12.73 -8.84
CA CYS A 189 -8.55 -12.82 -7.48
C CYS A 189 -10.09 -12.83 -7.48
N SER A 190 -10.69 -13.25 -6.38
CA SER A 190 -12.14 -13.22 -6.21
C SER A 190 -12.58 -11.82 -5.75
N LEU A 191 -13.29 -11.08 -6.61
CA LEU A 191 -13.78 -9.73 -6.27
C LEU A 191 -14.64 -9.73 -5.00
N GLY A 192 -15.53 -10.72 -4.87
CA GLY A 192 -16.42 -10.84 -3.72
C GLY A 192 -15.64 -11.06 -2.43
N TYR A 193 -14.66 -11.95 -2.48
CA TYR A 193 -13.80 -12.27 -1.35
C TYR A 193 -12.94 -11.07 -0.92
N VAL A 194 -12.25 -10.44 -1.86
CA VAL A 194 -11.40 -9.26 -1.58
C VAL A 194 -12.22 -8.14 -0.96
N LEU A 195 -13.44 -7.88 -1.45
CA LEU A 195 -14.33 -6.89 -0.85
C LEU A 195 -14.81 -7.30 0.54
N GLU A 196 -15.15 -8.58 0.76
CA GLU A 196 -15.58 -9.07 2.08
C GLU A 196 -14.48 -8.85 3.12
N GLU A 197 -13.25 -9.29 2.83
CA GLU A 197 -12.10 -9.14 3.72
C GLU A 197 -11.75 -7.67 3.95
N LEU A 198 -11.74 -6.84 2.90
CA LEU A 198 -11.45 -5.42 3.03
C LEU A 198 -12.43 -4.71 3.96
N LEU A 199 -13.72 -5.03 3.85
CA LEU A 199 -14.78 -4.40 4.63
C LEU A 199 -14.85 -4.94 6.05
N ALA A 200 -14.44 -6.19 6.26
CA ALA A 200 -14.32 -6.79 7.58
C ALA A 200 -13.15 -6.17 8.37
N ASN A 201 -12.00 -5.97 7.71
CA ASN A 201 -10.76 -5.55 8.36
C ASN A 201 -10.56 -4.02 8.37
N CYS A 202 -11.19 -3.27 7.45
CA CYS A 202 -11.06 -1.80 7.38
C CYS A 202 -12.43 -1.08 7.43
N PRO A 203 -13.06 -0.93 8.61
CA PRO A 203 -14.40 -0.34 8.75
C PRO A 203 -14.51 1.14 8.32
N ILE A 204 -13.39 1.87 8.21
CA ILE A 204 -13.38 3.27 7.76
C ILE A 204 -13.36 3.41 6.24
N VAL A 205 -13.19 2.32 5.49
CA VAL A 205 -13.08 2.39 4.03
C VAL A 205 -14.38 2.94 3.44
N CYS A 206 -14.25 4.07 2.75
CA CYS A 206 -15.35 4.80 2.13
C CYS A 206 -15.29 4.69 0.61
N SER A 207 -14.10 4.51 0.04
CA SER A 207 -13.89 4.41 -1.40
C SER A 207 -12.91 3.30 -1.71
N VAL A 208 -13.26 2.43 -2.64
CA VAL A 208 -12.37 1.36 -3.14
C VAL A 208 -12.24 1.51 -4.64
N ARG A 209 -11.00 1.46 -5.13
CA ARG A 209 -10.67 1.50 -6.54
C ARG A 209 -9.84 0.28 -6.90
N PHE A 210 -10.30 -0.49 -7.88
CA PHE A 210 -9.52 -1.55 -8.51
C PHE A 210 -8.89 -1.03 -9.80
N GLU A 211 -7.61 -1.28 -9.99
CA GLU A 211 -6.85 -0.85 -11.16
C GLU A 211 -6.15 -2.04 -11.82
N MET A 212 -6.41 -2.28 -13.11
CA MET A 212 -5.76 -3.36 -13.89
C MET A 212 -5.92 -4.77 -13.30
N THR A 213 -6.78 -4.94 -12.29
CA THR A 213 -6.99 -6.19 -11.59
C THR A 213 -7.75 -7.20 -12.47
N PRO A 214 -7.20 -8.40 -12.70
CA PRO A 214 -7.97 -9.51 -13.22
C PRO A 214 -8.80 -10.12 -12.09
N PHE A 215 -10.10 -10.30 -12.32
CA PHE A 215 -10.97 -11.08 -11.43
C PHE A 215 -11.24 -12.46 -12.02
N ASP A 216 -11.35 -13.45 -11.14
CA ASP A 216 -11.73 -14.80 -11.55
C ASP A 216 -13.22 -14.91 -11.86
N ARG A 217 -13.55 -15.91 -12.67
CA ARG A 217 -14.93 -16.25 -13.05
C ARG A 217 -15.62 -17.16 -12.04
N GLU A 218 -14.94 -17.54 -10.97
CA GLU A 218 -15.54 -18.39 -9.95
C GLU A 218 -16.80 -17.73 -9.38
N THR A 219 -17.68 -18.56 -8.83
CA THR A 219 -19.00 -18.11 -8.37
C THR A 219 -18.85 -16.86 -7.52
N TYR A 220 -19.29 -15.74 -8.07
CA TYR A 220 -19.30 -14.47 -7.39
C TYR A 220 -20.15 -14.60 -6.13
N ILE A 221 -19.49 -14.81 -5.00
CA ILE A 221 -20.12 -14.74 -3.70
C ILE A 221 -20.16 -13.26 -3.37
N LEU A 222 -21.36 -12.69 -3.42
CA LEU A 222 -21.58 -11.33 -2.96
C LEU A 222 -21.08 -11.22 -1.51
N PRO A 223 -20.22 -10.23 -1.20
CA PRO A 223 -19.84 -9.99 0.17
C PRO A 223 -21.11 -9.71 0.96
N LYS A 224 -21.22 -10.27 2.17
CA LYS A 224 -22.33 -9.91 3.05
C LYS A 224 -22.11 -8.47 3.48
N TRP A 225 -22.75 -7.53 2.79
CA TRP A 225 -22.74 -6.13 3.21
C TRP A 225 -23.37 -6.05 4.60
N SER A 226 -22.54 -5.93 5.62
CA SER A 226 -23.02 -5.63 6.96
C SER A 226 -23.73 -4.28 6.92
N HIS A 227 -24.77 -4.11 7.74
CA HIS A 227 -25.53 -2.86 7.83
C HIS A 227 -24.69 -1.64 8.27
N SER A 228 -23.40 -1.82 8.52
CA SER A 228 -22.47 -0.83 9.05
C SER A 228 -21.27 -0.53 8.13
N THR A 229 -21.28 -0.95 6.86
CA THR A 229 -20.14 -0.64 5.96
C THR A 229 -20.12 0.85 5.61
N SER A 230 -18.96 1.50 5.78
CA SER A 230 -18.75 2.92 5.40
C SER A 230 -18.61 3.12 3.89
N LEU A 231 -18.61 2.04 3.10
CA LEU A 231 -18.34 2.07 1.67
C LEU A 231 -19.41 2.85 0.91
N ARG A 232 -18.98 3.88 0.18
CA ARG A 232 -19.83 4.79 -0.60
C ARG A 232 -19.48 4.81 -2.08
N HIS A 233 -18.23 4.51 -2.41
CA HIS A 233 -17.71 4.62 -3.77
C HIS A 233 -16.96 3.34 -4.14
N LEU A 234 -17.29 2.79 -5.30
CA LEU A 234 -16.58 1.66 -5.86
C LEU A 234 -16.21 1.99 -7.30
N ARG A 235 -14.93 1.87 -7.66
CA ARG A 235 -14.43 2.18 -8.99
C ARG A 235 -13.64 1.02 -9.56
N PHE A 236 -13.95 0.63 -10.78
CA PHE A 236 -13.18 -0.31 -11.59
C PHE A 236 -12.53 0.48 -12.72
N HIS A 237 -11.21 0.35 -12.86
CA HIS A 237 -10.45 1.05 -13.87
C HIS A 237 -9.53 0.07 -14.60
N ASP A 238 -9.76 -0.11 -15.90
CA ASP A 238 -8.94 -0.97 -16.75
C ASP A 238 -8.91 -2.46 -16.29
N CYS A 239 -9.99 -2.94 -15.67
CA CYS A 239 -10.06 -4.33 -15.21
C CYS A 239 -10.31 -5.29 -16.39
N VAL A 240 -9.29 -6.08 -16.75
CA VAL A 240 -9.26 -6.89 -18.01
C VAL A 240 -10.18 -8.12 -17.97
N LYS A 241 -10.44 -8.69 -16.79
CA LYS A 241 -11.26 -9.90 -16.64
C LYS A 241 -12.63 -9.68 -16.01
N LEU A 242 -12.97 -8.45 -15.65
CA LEU A 242 -14.28 -8.09 -15.12
C LEU A 242 -15.34 -8.26 -16.20
N ASP A 243 -16.36 -9.07 -15.95
CA ASP A 243 -17.44 -9.32 -16.92
C ASP A 243 -18.77 -8.68 -16.52
N GLU A 244 -19.71 -8.70 -17.45
CA GLU A 244 -21.02 -8.07 -17.32
C GLU A 244 -21.84 -8.68 -16.16
N THR A 245 -21.79 -10.00 -15.97
CA THR A 245 -22.49 -10.69 -14.87
C THR A 245 -22.01 -10.21 -13.50
N HIS A 246 -20.70 -10.05 -13.32
CA HIS A 246 -20.14 -9.49 -12.09
C HIS A 246 -20.65 -8.08 -11.83
N ILE A 247 -20.60 -7.21 -12.84
CA ILE A 247 -21.06 -5.82 -12.70
C ILE A 247 -22.56 -5.73 -12.47
N GLU A 248 -23.39 -6.51 -13.17
CA GLU A 248 -24.85 -6.50 -12.98
C GLU A 248 -25.22 -6.89 -11.55
N THR A 249 -24.63 -7.99 -11.06
CA THR A 249 -24.88 -8.52 -9.73
C THR A 249 -24.45 -7.52 -8.65
N LEU A 250 -23.22 -7.01 -8.77
CA LEU A 250 -22.68 -6.00 -7.86
C LEU A 250 -23.48 -4.70 -7.88
N ALA A 251 -23.80 -4.18 -9.07
CA ALA A 251 -24.51 -2.91 -9.23
C ALA A 251 -25.91 -2.97 -8.62
N ARG A 252 -26.67 -4.05 -8.89
CA ARG A 252 -28.00 -4.24 -8.31
C ARG A 252 -27.94 -4.27 -6.79
N ASP A 253 -26.93 -4.91 -6.23
CA ASP A 253 -26.80 -5.05 -4.79
C ASP A 253 -26.35 -3.73 -4.14
N VAL A 254 -25.24 -3.14 -4.59
CA VAL A 254 -24.69 -1.91 -3.97
C VAL A 254 -25.56 -0.67 -4.23
N LEU A 255 -26.14 -0.52 -5.43
CA LEU A 255 -26.96 0.66 -5.76
C LEU A 255 -28.38 0.58 -5.18
N SER A 256 -28.82 -0.60 -4.72
CA SER A 256 -30.08 -0.71 -3.94
C SER A 256 -29.99 -0.02 -2.58
N ARG A 257 -28.76 0.20 -2.08
CA ARG A 257 -28.51 0.85 -0.80
C ARG A 257 -28.64 2.37 -0.92
N GLU A 258 -29.18 2.99 0.12
CA GLU A 258 -29.37 4.45 0.17
C GLU A 258 -28.07 5.21 0.49
N ASP A 259 -27.17 4.58 1.26
CA ASP A 259 -25.91 5.18 1.70
C ASP A 259 -24.81 5.14 0.63
N PHE A 260 -24.93 4.22 -0.33
CA PHE A 260 -23.99 4.05 -1.42
C PHE A 260 -24.21 5.10 -2.52
N ARG A 261 -23.11 5.73 -2.96
CA ARG A 261 -23.15 6.94 -3.79
C ARG A 261 -22.87 6.68 -5.25
N SER A 262 -21.79 5.96 -5.58
CA SER A 262 -21.45 5.71 -6.98
C SER A 262 -20.71 4.40 -7.20
N LEU A 263 -21.09 3.74 -8.30
CA LEU A 263 -20.35 2.63 -8.90
C LEU A 263 -19.81 3.14 -10.23
N GLU A 264 -18.49 3.05 -10.42
CA GLU A 264 -17.81 3.55 -11.60
C GLU A 264 -17.11 2.43 -12.36
N VAL A 265 -17.35 2.33 -13.68
CA VAL A 265 -16.75 1.33 -14.57
C VAL A 265 -16.05 2.05 -15.72
N ILE A 266 -14.72 2.09 -15.69
CA ILE A 266 -13.90 2.90 -16.58
C ILE A 266 -12.92 2.01 -17.36
N ALA A 267 -12.96 2.07 -18.68
CA ALA A 267 -12.04 1.36 -19.60
C ALA A 267 -11.97 -0.18 -19.38
N CYS A 268 -13.07 -0.81 -18.96
CA CYS A 268 -13.12 -2.25 -18.72
C CYS A 268 -13.43 -3.03 -20.00
N HIS A 269 -12.41 -3.66 -20.57
CA HIS A 269 -12.40 -4.27 -21.91
C HIS A 269 -13.46 -5.35 -22.22
N LYS A 270 -14.02 -6.01 -21.21
CA LYS A 270 -15.00 -7.11 -21.39
C LYS A 270 -16.45 -6.68 -21.16
N ILE A 271 -16.67 -5.39 -20.99
CA ILE A 271 -17.99 -4.83 -20.70
C ILE A 271 -18.42 -4.02 -21.92
N SER A 272 -19.54 -4.38 -22.51
CA SER A 272 -20.06 -3.68 -23.68
C SER A 272 -20.75 -2.36 -23.29
N GLU A 273 -20.73 -1.39 -24.22
CA GLU A 273 -21.45 -0.13 -24.07
C GLU A 273 -22.95 -0.35 -23.93
N GLU A 274 -23.51 -1.25 -24.75
CA GLU A 274 -24.93 -1.60 -24.75
C GLU A 274 -25.37 -2.14 -23.38
N PHE A 275 -24.57 -3.01 -22.77
CA PHE A 275 -24.83 -3.50 -21.42
C PHE A 275 -24.85 -2.37 -20.38
N LEU A 276 -23.85 -1.48 -20.40
CA LEU A 276 -23.76 -0.37 -19.44
C LEU A 276 -24.89 0.65 -19.61
N MET A 277 -25.30 0.94 -20.85
CA MET A 277 -26.45 1.79 -21.14
C MET A 277 -27.74 1.19 -20.56
N ASN A 278 -28.02 -0.08 -20.86
CA ASN A 278 -29.21 -0.76 -20.35
C ASN A 278 -29.21 -0.81 -18.82
N LEU A 279 -28.06 -1.10 -18.20
CA LEU A 279 -27.93 -1.16 -16.75
C LEU A 279 -28.08 0.22 -16.09
N GLN A 280 -27.60 1.29 -16.74
CA GLN A 280 -27.76 2.67 -16.27
C GLN A 280 -29.21 3.14 -16.39
N ASP A 281 -29.93 2.77 -17.44
CA ASP A 281 -31.37 3.04 -17.59
C ASP A 281 -32.19 2.39 -16.45
N GLU A 282 -31.76 1.20 -15.98
CA GLU A 282 -32.37 0.50 -14.84
C GLU A 282 -32.00 1.11 -13.48
N LEU A 283 -30.72 1.42 -13.25
CA LEU A 283 -30.17 1.76 -11.92
C LEU A 283 -29.96 3.26 -11.68
N GLY A 284 -30.07 4.07 -12.74
CA GLY A 284 -29.95 5.52 -12.74
C GLY A 284 -28.51 6.05 -12.77
N GLU A 285 -28.38 7.37 -12.60
CA GLU A 285 -27.13 8.14 -12.75
C GLU A 285 -26.01 7.78 -11.74
N ARG A 286 -26.30 6.93 -10.74
CA ARG A 286 -25.31 6.45 -9.77
C ARG A 286 -24.34 5.42 -10.36
N LEU A 287 -24.69 4.81 -11.49
CA LEU A 287 -23.76 4.05 -12.32
C LEU A 287 -23.08 5.02 -13.30
N ILE A 288 -21.78 5.23 -13.13
CA ILE A 288 -20.95 6.09 -13.99
C ILE A 288 -20.05 5.19 -14.82
N TRP A 289 -19.94 5.46 -16.12
CA TRP A 289 -19.10 4.64 -16.97
C TRP A 289 -18.46 5.43 -18.13
N SER A 290 -17.33 4.92 -18.61
CA SER A 290 -16.64 5.42 -19.81
C SER A 290 -15.75 4.31 -20.37
N LEU A 291 -15.82 4.03 -21.67
CA LEU A 291 -15.05 2.97 -22.34
C LEU A 291 -13.74 3.47 -22.96
#